data_AF-A0A6A5YX48-F1
#
_entry.id   AF-A0A6A5YX48-F1
#
_cell.length_a   1.000
_cell.length_b   1.000
_cell.length_c   1.000
_cell.angle_alpha   90.00
_cell.angle_beta   90.00
_cell.angle_gamma   90.00
#
_symmetry.space_group_name_H-M   'P 1'
#
loop_
_entity.id
_entity.type
_entity.pdbx_description
1 polymer ?
#
loop_
_entity_poly.entity_id
_entity_poly.type
_entity_poly.pdbx_seq_one_letter_code
_entity_poly.pdbx_strand_id
1 'polypeptide(L)'
;MAATALRSTAPAVKTAASATELFVGQTLRGRSGTYSLTKQLHPFVWKARNDLNENVIVKSRRHWTLQHERDITKYFQKRTPTLRPLIDEVVTPNDPPAIVFRYLETDALTVCHQGRLPRKEVKAIAKTVLEALRTLHARGVVHSGTSFQTFSP
;
A
#
# COMPACT_ATOMS: atom_id res chain seq x y z
N MET A 1 52.31 -38.54 -17.30
CA MET A 1 52.35 -37.91 -15.97
C MET A 1 51.94 -36.45 -16.11
N ALA A 2 51.02 -36.03 -15.23
CA ALA A 2 50.69 -34.65 -14.84
C ALA A 2 50.03 -33.69 -15.86
N ALA A 3 48.75 -33.45 -15.61
CA ALA A 3 47.91 -32.37 -16.12
C ALA A 3 48.32 -31.00 -15.55
N THR A 4 48.04 -29.92 -16.26
CA THR A 4 47.78 -28.59 -15.66
C THR A 4 46.93 -27.76 -16.61
N ALA A 5 45.64 -27.65 -16.28
CA ALA A 5 44.72 -26.68 -16.85
C ALA A 5 44.74 -25.42 -15.96
N LEU A 6 45.00 -24.24 -16.54
CA LEU A 6 44.83 -22.97 -15.83
C LEU A 6 43.55 -22.28 -16.31
N ARG A 7 42.62 -22.17 -15.35
CA ARG A 7 41.29 -21.58 -15.47
C ARG A 7 41.35 -20.06 -15.51
N SER A 8 40.47 -19.53 -16.35
CA SER A 8 39.87 -18.19 -16.36
C SER A 8 39.63 -17.58 -14.97
N THR A 9 39.99 -16.30 -14.82
CA THR A 9 39.49 -15.40 -13.78
C THR A 9 38.92 -14.13 -14.41
N ALA A 10 37.65 -14.19 -14.78
CA ALA A 10 36.84 -12.99 -14.97
C ALA A 10 36.55 -12.34 -13.60
N PRO A 11 36.57 -11.00 -13.46
CA PRO A 11 36.21 -10.36 -12.21
C PRO A 11 34.71 -10.57 -11.94
N ALA A 12 34.41 -11.07 -10.73
CA ALA A 12 33.06 -11.21 -10.22
C ALA A 12 32.38 -9.83 -10.14
N VAL A 13 31.42 -9.60 -11.05
CA VAL A 13 30.40 -8.57 -10.84
C VAL A 13 29.67 -8.93 -9.55
N LYS A 14 29.83 -8.10 -8.52
CA LYS A 14 29.04 -8.18 -7.28
C LYS A 14 27.60 -7.77 -7.59
N THR A 15 26.83 -8.72 -8.11
CA THR A 15 25.36 -8.62 -8.18
C THR A 15 24.78 -9.41 -7.01
N ALA A 16 24.14 -8.69 -6.07
CA ALA A 16 22.87 -9.02 -5.44
C ALA A 16 22.74 -8.25 -4.11
N ALA A 17 22.13 -7.06 -4.16
CA ALA A 17 21.36 -6.63 -3.01
C ALA A 17 20.16 -7.60 -2.93
N SER A 18 20.17 -8.49 -1.94
CA SER A 18 19.08 -9.43 -1.72
C SER A 18 17.79 -8.65 -1.51
N ALA A 19 16.88 -8.81 -2.45
CA ALA A 19 15.52 -8.31 -2.45
C ALA A 19 14.81 -8.81 -1.18
N THR A 20 14.75 -7.99 -0.12
CA THR A 20 14.20 -8.44 1.17
C THR A 20 12.68 -8.42 1.10
N GLU A 21 12.05 -9.59 1.12
CA GLU A 21 10.60 -9.69 1.32
C GLU A 21 10.23 -9.11 2.68
N LEU A 22 9.11 -8.37 2.72
CA LEU A 22 8.65 -7.78 3.97
C LEU A 22 8.16 -8.86 4.93
N PHE A 23 8.38 -8.66 6.23
CA PHE A 23 7.95 -9.61 7.26
C PHE A 23 7.43 -8.91 8.52
N VAL A 24 6.61 -9.61 9.32
CA VAL A 24 6.07 -9.09 10.59
C VAL A 24 7.21 -8.86 11.58
N GLY A 25 7.22 -7.69 12.23
CA GLY A 25 8.29 -7.25 13.13
C GLY A 25 9.36 -6.42 12.42
N GLN A 26 9.36 -6.36 11.09
CA GLN A 26 10.27 -5.49 10.35
C GLN A 26 9.91 -4.02 10.52
N THR A 27 10.95 -3.19 10.61
CA THR A 27 10.83 -1.73 10.68
C THR A 27 11.17 -1.10 9.34
N LEU A 28 10.26 -0.27 8.82
CA LEU A 28 10.41 0.50 7.59
C LEU A 28 10.60 1.97 7.93
N ARG A 29 11.51 2.64 7.24
CA ARG A 29 11.73 4.09 7.37
C ARG A 29 11.09 4.81 6.20
N GLY A 30 10.13 5.69 6.48
CA GLY A 30 9.57 6.64 5.53
C GLY A 30 10.35 7.95 5.45
N ARG A 31 9.80 8.94 4.74
CA ARG A 31 10.37 10.29 4.69
C ARG A 31 10.08 11.07 5.97
N SER A 32 8.95 10.79 6.61
CA SER A 32 8.42 11.57 7.73
C SER A 32 8.38 10.79 9.04
N GLY A 33 8.58 9.47 9.03
CA GLY A 33 8.58 8.65 10.24
C GLY A 33 9.01 7.21 10.00
N THR A 34 8.86 6.39 11.04
CA THR A 34 9.19 4.97 11.03
C THR A 34 7.94 4.12 11.24
N TYR A 35 7.92 2.93 10.64
CA TYR A 35 6.75 2.05 10.59
C TYR A 35 7.12 0.61 10.90
N SER A 36 6.61 0.07 12.00
CA SER A 36 6.82 -1.32 12.39
C SER A 36 5.68 -2.19 11.87
N LEU A 37 5.98 -3.17 11.00
CA LEU A 37 5.00 -4.09 10.44
C LEU A 37 4.47 -5.02 11.53
N THR A 38 3.16 -5.07 11.72
CA THR A 38 2.52 -5.83 12.82
C THR A 38 1.70 -7.01 12.32
N LYS A 39 1.13 -6.94 11.12
CA LYS A 39 0.32 -8.02 10.54
C LYS A 39 0.28 -7.90 9.02
N GLN A 40 0.40 -9.02 8.30
CA GLN A 40 0.08 -9.07 6.88
C GLN A 40 -1.44 -9.23 6.72
N LEU A 41 -2.09 -8.34 5.96
CA LEU A 41 -3.53 -8.37 5.69
C LEU A 41 -3.85 -9.02 4.33
N HIS A 42 -2.92 -8.88 3.38
CA HIS A 42 -2.96 -9.42 2.02
C HIS A 42 -1.50 -9.53 1.53
N PRO A 43 -1.15 -10.36 0.52
CA PRO A 43 0.21 -10.48 -0.02
C PRO A 43 1.05 -9.19 -0.11
N PHE A 44 0.43 -8.07 -0.49
CA PHE A 44 1.09 -6.78 -0.69
C PHE A 44 0.60 -5.67 0.25
N VAL A 45 -0.22 -6.01 1.27
CA VAL A 45 -0.85 -5.05 2.18
C VAL A 45 -0.59 -5.47 3.62
N TRP A 46 -0.06 -4.54 4.40
CA TRP A 46 0.40 -4.76 5.75
C TRP A 46 -0.23 -3.74 6.69
N LYS A 47 -0.59 -4.17 7.88
CA LYS A 47 -0.85 -3.30 9.02
C LYS A 47 0.47 -2.98 9.70
N ALA A 48 0.71 -1.71 10.01
CA ALA A 48 1.89 -1.26 10.71
C ALA A 48 1.53 -0.24 11.80
N ARG A 49 2.51 0.08 12.66
CA ARG A 49 2.42 1.16 13.64
C ARG A 49 3.47 2.22 13.36
N ASN A 50 3.08 3.49 13.46
CA ASN A 50 4.01 4.62 13.35
C ASN A 50 4.74 4.91 14.68
N ASP A 51 5.60 5.93 14.69
CA ASP A 51 6.31 6.41 15.89
C ASP A 51 5.38 6.85 17.04
N LEU A 52 4.15 7.24 16.72
CA LEU A 52 3.10 7.62 17.67
C LEU A 52 2.24 6.42 18.11
N ASN A 53 2.62 5.20 17.74
CA ASN A 53 1.90 3.96 18.02
C ASN A 53 0.47 3.91 17.39
N GLU A 54 0.21 4.73 16.39
CA GLU A 54 -1.04 4.73 15.61
C GLU A 54 -0.98 3.70 14.49
N ASN A 55 -2.14 3.11 14.17
CA ASN A 55 -2.23 2.16 13.07
C ASN A 55 -2.13 2.86 11.72
N VAL A 56 -1.37 2.26 10.80
CA VAL A 56 -1.29 2.65 9.39
C VAL A 56 -1.37 1.42 8.48
N ILE A 57 -1.62 1.65 7.19
CA ILE A 57 -1.58 0.62 6.16
C ILE A 57 -0.36 0.84 5.26
N VAL A 58 0.48 -0.16 5.13
CA VAL A 58 1.61 -0.16 4.19
C VAL A 58 1.26 -1.04 3.00
N LYS A 59 1.35 -0.48 1.79
CA LYS A 59 1.27 -1.26 0.55
C LYS A 59 2.66 -1.36 -0.04
N SER A 60 3.08 -2.57 -0.41
CA SER A 60 4.38 -2.80 -1.02
C SER A 60 4.29 -3.80 -2.16
N ARG A 61 4.72 -3.38 -3.36
CA ARG A 61 4.66 -4.20 -4.57
C ARG A 61 5.66 -3.71 -5.61
N ARG A 62 6.40 -4.62 -6.24
CA ARG A 62 7.26 -4.34 -7.40
C ARG A 62 6.43 -4.24 -8.69
N HIS A 63 5.56 -3.25 -8.77
CA HIS A 63 4.68 -3.08 -9.93
C HIS A 63 4.31 -1.62 -10.15
N TRP A 64 4.17 -1.22 -11.40
CA TRP A 64 3.82 0.16 -11.79
C TRP A 64 2.50 0.65 -11.16
N THR A 65 1.58 -0.27 -10.84
CA THR A 65 0.33 0.04 -10.14
C THR A 65 0.56 0.74 -8.80
N LEU A 66 1.66 0.44 -8.09
CA LEU A 66 1.96 1.12 -6.83
C LEU A 66 2.31 2.60 -7.07
N GLN A 67 3.09 2.88 -8.12
CA GLN A 67 3.44 4.25 -8.52
C GLN A 67 2.21 5.01 -9.00
N HIS A 68 1.36 4.37 -9.81
CA HIS A 68 0.10 4.93 -10.26
C HIS A 68 -0.84 5.25 -9.09
N GLU A 69 -0.98 4.33 -8.13
CA GLU A 69 -1.78 4.54 -6.92
C GLU A 69 -1.25 5.72 -6.10
N ARG A 70 0.08 5.80 -5.92
CA ARG A 70 0.74 6.93 -5.26
C ARG A 70 0.42 8.26 -5.95
N ASP A 71 0.62 8.33 -7.26
CA ASP A 71 0.51 9.58 -8.03
C ASP A 71 -0.93 10.08 -8.09
N ILE A 72 -1.89 9.18 -8.36
CA ILE A 72 -3.31 9.49 -8.31
C ILE A 72 -3.71 9.95 -6.91
N THR A 73 -3.35 9.22 -5.86
CA THR A 73 -3.75 9.58 -4.49
C THR A 73 -3.19 10.95 -4.13
N LYS A 74 -1.89 11.20 -4.37
CA LYS A 74 -1.25 12.48 -4.09
C LYS A 74 -1.88 13.64 -4.86
N TYR A 75 -2.32 13.40 -6.09
CA TYR A 75 -3.01 14.39 -6.90
C TYR A 75 -4.41 14.74 -6.36
N PHE A 76 -5.20 13.74 -5.99
CA PHE A 76 -6.59 13.95 -5.57
C PHE A 76 -6.76 14.28 -4.08
N GLN A 77 -5.82 13.89 -3.22
CA GLN A 77 -5.91 14.19 -1.77
C GLN A 77 -5.95 15.69 -1.46
N LYS A 78 -5.39 16.54 -2.34
CA LYS A 78 -5.51 18.00 -2.24
C LYS A 78 -6.86 18.56 -2.71
N ARG A 79 -7.67 17.75 -3.39
CA ARG A 79 -8.90 18.14 -4.09
C ARG A 79 -10.15 17.57 -3.43
N THR A 80 -10.02 16.45 -2.75
CA THR A 80 -11.12 15.85 -2.00
C THR A 80 -10.62 15.14 -0.74
N PRO A 81 -11.29 15.35 0.41
CA PRO A 81 -11.02 14.60 1.63
C PRO A 81 -11.65 13.19 1.61
N THR A 82 -12.48 12.87 0.61
CA THR A 82 -13.23 11.60 0.56
C THR A 82 -12.39 10.40 0.15
N LEU A 83 -11.21 10.61 -0.41
CA LEU A 83 -10.26 9.55 -0.73
C LEU A 83 -9.33 9.31 0.47
N ARG A 84 -8.97 8.04 0.67
CA ARG A 84 -8.03 7.67 1.73
C ARG A 84 -6.69 8.39 1.52
N PRO A 85 -6.20 9.15 2.52
CA PRO A 85 -4.99 9.94 2.36
C PRO A 85 -3.73 9.06 2.33
N LEU A 86 -2.81 9.41 1.44
CA LEU A 86 -1.41 8.98 1.49
C LEU A 86 -0.71 9.78 2.59
N ILE A 87 -0.06 9.07 3.52
CA ILE A 87 0.65 9.65 4.66
C ILE A 87 2.14 9.81 4.32
N ASP A 88 2.75 8.75 3.78
CA ASP A 88 4.19 8.75 3.52
C ASP A 88 4.60 7.75 2.42
N GLU A 89 5.86 7.86 1.98
CA GLU A 89 6.53 6.93 1.08
C GLU A 89 7.74 6.34 1.83
N VAL A 90 7.91 5.01 1.75
CA VAL A 90 9.03 4.30 2.38
C VAL A 90 10.30 4.56 1.59
N VAL A 91 11.37 4.91 2.30
CA VAL A 91 12.71 5.17 1.76
C VAL A 91 13.66 4.00 2.05
N THR A 92 13.49 3.32 3.18
CA THR A 92 14.36 2.19 3.56
C THR A 92 13.55 1.07 4.23
N PRO A 93 13.60 -0.18 3.72
CA PRO A 93 14.19 -0.58 2.44
C PRO A 93 13.43 0.04 1.26
N ASN A 94 14.14 0.38 0.18
CA ASN A 94 13.54 0.92 -1.04
C ASN A 94 13.06 -0.18 -2.00
N ASP A 95 13.45 -1.44 -1.74
CA ASP A 95 13.02 -2.59 -2.53
C ASP A 95 12.54 -3.71 -1.60
N PRO A 96 11.27 -4.16 -1.71
CA PRO A 96 10.24 -3.64 -2.61
C PRO A 96 9.78 -2.22 -2.22
N PRO A 97 9.42 -1.35 -3.20
CA PRO A 97 8.93 -0.02 -2.89
C PRO A 97 7.63 -0.11 -2.08
N ALA A 98 7.44 0.82 -1.14
CA ALA A 98 6.29 0.82 -0.27
C ALA A 98 5.74 2.23 -0.02
N ILE A 99 4.42 2.32 0.13
CA ILE A 99 3.71 3.56 0.41
C ILE A 99 2.77 3.35 1.60
N VAL A 100 2.55 4.43 2.37
CA VAL A 100 1.84 4.38 3.65
C VAL A 100 0.55 5.19 3.57
N PHE A 101 -0.56 4.55 3.91
CA PHE A 101 -1.89 5.15 3.96
C PHE A 101 -2.43 5.20 5.39
N ARG A 102 -3.39 6.11 5.60
CA ARG A 102 -4.18 6.14 6.83
C ARG A 102 -4.96 4.84 7.02
N TYR A 103 -4.91 4.32 8.26
CA TYR A 103 -5.74 3.20 8.67
C TYR A 103 -7.20 3.63 8.81
N LEU A 104 -8.11 2.82 8.29
CA LEU A 104 -9.56 2.91 8.54
C LEU A 104 -9.97 1.65 9.30
N GLU A 105 -10.80 1.80 10.33
CA GLU A 105 -11.12 0.70 11.26
C GLU A 105 -11.92 -0.42 10.61
N THR A 106 -12.85 -0.06 9.73
CA THR A 106 -13.75 -0.98 9.06
C THR A 106 -14.07 -0.50 7.65
N ASP A 107 -14.67 -1.37 6.85
CA ASP A 107 -15.19 -1.07 5.53
C ASP A 107 -16.70 -1.33 5.47
N ALA A 108 -17.37 -0.71 4.50
CA ALA A 108 -18.83 -0.78 4.39
C ALA A 108 -19.34 -2.21 4.17
N LEU A 109 -18.57 -3.10 3.52
CA LEU A 109 -18.98 -4.47 3.27
C LEU A 109 -18.98 -5.26 4.59
N THR A 110 -17.91 -5.13 5.37
CA THR A 110 -17.80 -5.75 6.70
C THR A 110 -18.94 -5.30 7.62
N VAL A 111 -19.25 -4.00 7.66
CA VAL A 111 -20.35 -3.48 8.48
C VAL A 111 -21.70 -4.03 7.99
N CYS A 112 -21.94 -4.12 6.68
CA CYS A 112 -23.14 -4.73 6.13
C CYS A 112 -23.29 -6.21 6.49
N HIS A 113 -22.19 -6.96 6.60
CA HIS A 113 -22.20 -8.36 7.04
C HIS A 113 -22.53 -8.51 8.53
N GLN A 114 -22.13 -7.54 9.35
CA GLN A 114 -22.42 -7.52 10.79
C GLN A 114 -23.87 -7.11 11.11
N GLY A 115 -24.52 -6.39 10.19
CA GLY A 115 -25.91 -6.00 10.35
C GLY A 115 -26.36 -4.96 9.33
N ARG A 116 -27.65 -4.61 9.39
CA ARG A 116 -28.22 -3.65 8.45
C ARG A 116 -27.85 -2.22 8.84
N LEU A 117 -27.13 -1.53 7.94
CA LEU A 117 -26.84 -0.11 8.07
C LEU A 117 -28.13 0.74 8.12
N PRO A 118 -28.22 1.74 9.01
CA PRO A 118 -29.36 2.66 9.04
C PRO A 118 -29.39 3.52 7.78
N ARG A 119 -30.60 3.89 7.34
CA ARG A 119 -30.81 4.63 6.08
C ARG A 119 -30.04 5.96 6.01
N LYS A 120 -29.85 6.63 7.15
CA LYS A 120 -29.07 7.88 7.23
C LYS A 120 -27.59 7.64 6.91
N GLU A 121 -27.00 6.57 7.42
CA GLU A 121 -25.61 6.20 7.13
C GLU A 121 -25.43 5.77 5.69
N VAL A 122 -26.35 4.95 5.15
CA VAL A 122 -26.32 4.56 3.73
C VAL A 122 -26.33 5.79 2.83
N LYS A 123 -27.18 6.78 3.12
CA LYS A 123 -27.20 8.05 2.37
C LYS A 123 -25.89 8.83 2.51
N ALA A 124 -25.30 8.88 3.71
CA ALA A 124 -24.03 9.57 3.94
C ALA A 124 -22.89 8.89 3.17
N ILE A 125 -22.77 7.56 3.25
CA ILE A 125 -21.76 6.79 2.51
C ILE A 125 -21.93 6.98 1.00
N ALA A 126 -23.17 6.84 0.50
CA ALA A 126 -23.46 7.02 -0.92
C ALA A 126 -23.10 8.43 -1.40
N LYS A 127 -23.42 9.46 -0.61
CA LYS A 127 -23.04 10.85 -0.91
C LYS A 127 -21.51 10.99 -0.99
N THR A 128 -20.77 10.51 0.01
CA THR A 128 -19.30 10.55 0.04
C THR A 128 -18.68 9.85 -1.17
N VAL A 129 -19.21 8.68 -1.55
CA VAL A 129 -18.75 7.93 -2.74
C VAL A 129 -19.01 8.70 -4.02
N LEU A 130 -20.23 9.24 -4.20
CA LEU A 130 -20.58 10.01 -5.38
C LEU A 130 -19.76 11.31 -5.51
N GLU A 131 -19.45 11.97 -4.40
CA GLU A 131 -18.56 13.14 -4.38
C GLU A 131 -17.13 12.78 -4.79
N ALA A 132 -16.62 11.63 -4.31
CA ALA A 132 -15.33 11.11 -4.75
C ALA A 132 -15.32 10.83 -6.26
N LEU A 133 -16.31 10.09 -6.76
CA LEU A 133 -16.43 9.74 -8.18
C LEU A 133 -16.57 10.99 -9.06
N ARG A 134 -17.40 11.96 -8.66
CA ARG A 134 -17.52 13.24 -9.36
C ARG A 134 -16.17 13.94 -9.50
N THR A 135 -15.37 13.94 -8.44
CA THR A 135 -14.03 14.57 -8.44
C THR A 135 -13.07 13.85 -9.37
N LEU A 136 -13.09 12.52 -9.40
CA LEU A 136 -12.29 11.70 -10.32
C LEU A 136 -12.69 11.94 -11.78
N HIS A 137 -13.99 11.85 -12.06
CA HIS A 137 -14.54 12.01 -13.42
C HIS A 137 -14.31 13.41 -13.98
N ALA A 138 -14.34 14.46 -13.16
CA ALA A 138 -14.02 15.82 -13.57
C ALA A 138 -12.57 15.99 -14.09
N ARG A 139 -11.71 14.99 -13.89
CA ARG A 139 -10.33 14.95 -14.38
C ARG A 139 -10.09 13.83 -15.39
N GLY A 140 -11.15 13.22 -15.90
CA GLY A 140 -11.07 12.09 -16.84
C GLY A 140 -10.55 10.80 -16.22
N VAL A 141 -10.49 10.70 -14.89
CA VAL A 141 -10.05 9.49 -14.19
C VAL A 141 -11.26 8.63 -13.88
N VAL A 142 -11.29 7.41 -14.43
CA VAL A 142 -12.33 6.42 -14.13
C VAL A 142 -11.81 5.48 -13.06
N HIS A 143 -12.61 5.25 -12.02
CA HIS A 143 -12.31 4.21 -11.05
C HIS A 143 -12.66 2.84 -11.64
N SER A 144 -11.69 2.19 -12.27
CA SER A 144 -11.81 0.82 -12.73
C SER A 144 -11.23 -0.12 -11.68
N GLY A 145 -12.06 -0.54 -10.73
CA GLY A 145 -11.65 -1.54 -9.75
C GLY A 145 -11.48 -2.91 -10.39
N THR A 146 -10.28 -3.49 -10.36
CA THR A 146 -10.16 -4.95 -10.40
C THR A 146 -10.69 -5.46 -9.07
N SER A 147 -11.96 -5.87 -9.07
CA SER A 147 -12.73 -6.57 -8.04
C SER A 147 -12.34 -6.37 -6.57
N PHE A 148 -13.33 -5.89 -5.80
CA PHE A 148 -13.48 -6.19 -4.37
C PHE A 148 -13.10 -7.65 -4.08
N GLN A 149 -11.93 -7.89 -3.48
CA GLN A 149 -11.59 -9.19 -2.93
C GLN A 149 -11.91 -9.16 -1.44
N THR A 150 -13.02 -9.83 -1.15
CA THR A 150 -13.48 -10.42 0.11
C THR A 150 -12.48 -10.42 1.25
N PHE A 151 -12.88 -9.84 2.39
CA PHE A 151 -12.30 -10.12 3.70
C PHE A 151 -13.32 -10.91 4.52
N SER A 152 -12.91 -12.08 4.99
CA SER A 152 -13.49 -12.80 6.13
C SER A 152 -12.29 -13.22 7.01
N PRO A 153 -12.44 -13.23 8.35
CA PRO A 153 -11.37 -13.59 9.28
C PRO A 153 -10.77 -14.98 9.06
#